data_AF-A0A261Q788-F1
#
_entry.id   AF-A0A261Q788-F1
#
_cell.length_a   1.000
_cell.length_b   1.000
_cell.length_c   1.000
_cell.angle_alpha   90.00
_cell.angle_beta   90.00
_cell.angle_gamma   90.00
#
_symmetry.space_group_name_H-M   'P 1'
#
loop_
_entity.id
_entity.type
_entity.pdbx_description
1 polymer ?
#
loop_
_entity_poly.entity_id
_entity_poly.type
_entity_poly.pdbx_seq_one_letter_code
_entity_poly.pdbx_strand_id
1 'polypeptide(L)'
;MIKYVIEPGPEHVKAKARAKRDFFKKVLSGMKCKPGHQDTVFTFSQHTGFLGSGSVDTHIDACCPEFRKLIDEKLGSVPTY
;
A
#
# COMPACT_ATOMS: atom_id res chain seq x y z
N MET A 1 -5.35 12.56 4.64
CA MET A 1 -4.05 12.03 5.13
C MET A 1 -3.85 10.62 4.56
N ILE A 2 -2.61 10.12 4.44
CA ILE A 2 -2.37 8.71 4.04
C ILE A 2 -2.16 7.86 5.30
N LYS A 3 -3.00 6.84 5.49
CA LYS A 3 -2.96 5.86 6.58
C LYS A 3 -2.43 4.54 6.05
N TYR A 4 -1.62 3.86 6.86
CA TYR A 4 -1.07 2.55 6.53
C TYR A 4 -1.48 1.55 7.61
N VAL A 5 -2.22 0.52 7.23
CA VAL A 5 -2.74 -0.53 8.09
C VAL A 5 -2.05 -1.84 7.71
N ILE A 6 -1.45 -2.51 8.69
CA ILE A 6 -0.85 -3.84 8.50
C ILE A 6 -1.74 -4.82 9.27
N GLU A 7 -2.34 -5.77 8.56
CA GLU A 7 -3.18 -6.78 9.19
C GLU A 7 -2.34 -7.74 10.05
N PRO A 8 -2.94 -8.29 11.13
CA PRO A 8 -2.28 -9.31 11.94
C PRO A 8 -2.01 -10.57 11.10
N GLY A 9 -0.84 -11.16 11.30
CA GLY A 9 -0.38 -12.31 10.54
C GLY A 9 0.97 -12.82 11.05
N PRO A 10 1.53 -13.86 10.43
CA PRO A 10 2.82 -14.42 10.83
C PRO A 10 3.95 -13.40 10.67
N GLU A 11 4.98 -13.50 11.53
CA GLU A 11 6.01 -12.46 11.68
C GLU A 11 6.75 -12.15 10.37
N HIS A 12 7.06 -13.17 9.57
CA HIS A 12 7.71 -13.02 8.27
C HIS A 12 6.87 -12.22 7.26
N VAL A 13 5.53 -12.36 7.31
CA VAL A 13 4.62 -11.56 6.48
C VAL A 13 4.54 -10.13 7.00
N LYS A 14 4.50 -9.93 8.32
CA LYS A 14 4.53 -8.60 8.93
C LYS A 14 5.82 -7.85 8.59
N ALA A 15 6.97 -8.53 8.54
CA ALA A 15 8.23 -7.95 8.12
C ALA A 15 8.17 -7.47 6.66
N LYS A 16 7.67 -8.31 5.75
CA LYS A 16 7.46 -7.93 4.33
C LYS A 16 6.45 -6.78 4.19
N ALA A 17 5.35 -6.80 4.94
CA ALA A 17 4.34 -5.74 4.93
C ALA A 17 4.90 -4.41 5.43
N ARG A 18 5.74 -4.44 6.48
CA ARG A 18 6.47 -3.26 6.97
C ARG A 18 7.44 -2.72 5.93
N ALA A 19 8.22 -3.59 5.27
CA ALA A 19 9.13 -3.19 4.21
C ALA A 19 8.37 -2.52 3.03
N LYS A 20 7.26 -3.13 2.61
CA LYS A 20 6.40 -2.59 1.54
C LYS A 20 5.76 -1.26 1.94
N ARG A 21 5.29 -1.13 3.18
CA ARG A 21 4.80 0.13 3.76
C ARG A 21 5.89 1.21 3.72
N ASP A 22 7.11 0.90 4.14
CA ASP A 22 8.20 1.88 4.19
C ASP A 22 8.57 2.36 2.79
N PHE A 23 8.65 1.43 1.84
CA PHE A 23 8.81 1.74 0.42
C PHE A 23 7.69 2.65 -0.09
N PHE A 24 6.43 2.34 0.20
CA PHE A 24 5.27 3.13 -0.23
C PHE A 24 5.29 4.52 0.41
N LYS A 25 5.61 4.59 1.70
CA LYS A 25 5.75 5.86 2.42
C LYS A 25 6.84 6.74 1.81
N LYS A 26 7.93 6.15 1.34
CA LYS A 26 9.01 6.87 0.64
C LYS A 26 8.59 7.33 -0.76
N VAL A 27 7.97 6.45 -1.55
CA VAL A 27 7.53 6.74 -2.93
C VAL A 27 6.40 7.77 -2.97
N LEU A 28 5.45 7.65 -2.05
CA LEU A 28 4.29 8.53 -1.89
C LEU A 28 4.59 9.71 -0.95
N SER A 29 5.86 9.89 -0.56
CA SER A 29 6.27 11.02 0.27
C SER A 29 5.96 12.33 -0.44
N GLY A 30 5.26 13.23 0.25
CA GLY A 30 4.81 14.49 -0.33
C GLY A 30 3.51 14.41 -1.14
N MET A 31 2.98 13.22 -1.41
CA MET A 31 1.66 13.08 -2.02
C MET A 31 0.57 13.31 -0.98
N LYS A 32 -0.35 14.22 -1.28
CA LYS A 32 -1.52 14.50 -0.47
C LYS A 32 -2.75 14.51 -1.35
N CYS A 33 -3.81 13.90 -0.87
CA CYS A 33 -5.12 14.08 -1.47
C CYS A 33 -5.58 15.53 -1.29
N LYS A 34 -6.35 16.05 -2.26
CA LYS A 34 -6.91 17.41 -2.20
C LYS A 34 -7.72 17.63 -0.91
N PRO A 35 -7.70 18.84 -0.34
CA PRO A 35 -8.49 19.15 0.85
C PRO A 35 -9.98 18.96 0.58
N GLY A 36 -10.69 18.30 1.50
CA GLY A 36 -12.13 18.00 1.39
C GLY A 36 -12.46 16.54 1.08
N HIS A 37 -11.47 15.71 0.76
CA HIS A 37 -11.66 14.28 0.54
C HIS A 37 -11.22 13.43 1.75
N GLN A 38 -11.75 12.21 1.82
CA GLN A 38 -11.48 11.23 2.87
C GLN A 38 -9.98 10.86 2.93
N ASP A 39 -9.55 10.21 4.01
CA ASP A 39 -8.18 9.70 4.10
C ASP A 39 -7.95 8.59 3.06
N THR A 40 -6.71 8.48 2.58
CA THR A 40 -6.29 7.34 1.76
C THR A 40 -5.76 6.26 2.69
N VAL A 41 -6.26 5.04 2.58
CA VAL A 41 -5.88 3.91 3.44
C VAL A 41 -5.19 2.83 2.61
N PHE A 42 -3.97 2.47 3.02
CA PHE A 42 -3.24 1.33 2.48
C PHE A 42 -3.32 0.17 3.46
N THR A 43 -4.00 -0.90 3.09
CA THR A 43 -4.12 -2.12 3.89
C THR A 43 -3.19 -3.18 3.33
N PHE A 44 -2.26 -3.66 4.15
CA PHE A 44 -1.35 -4.74 3.81
C PHE A 44 -1.80 -6.01 4.51
N SER A 45 -2.22 -7.01 3.72
CA SER A 45 -2.76 -8.27 4.21
C SER A 45 -1.94 -9.44 3.70
N GLN A 46 -2.00 -10.57 4.40
CA GLN A 46 -1.35 -11.77 3.92
C GLN A 46 -2.07 -12.28 2.67
N HIS A 47 -1.35 -12.51 1.58
CA HIS A 47 -1.92 -13.16 0.40
C HIS A 47 -2.30 -14.60 0.78
N THR A 48 -3.60 -14.87 0.81
CA THR A 48 -4.21 -16.16 1.13
C THR A 48 -4.59 -16.90 -0.17
N GLY A 49 -3.67 -16.92 -1.15
CA GLY A 49 -3.82 -17.71 -2.37
C GLY A 49 -3.37 -19.17 -2.22
N PHE A 50 -3.77 -20.03 -3.16
CA PHE A 50 -3.54 -21.49 -3.21
C PHE A 50 -2.04 -21.90 -3.17
N LEU A 51 -1.14 -20.95 -3.40
CA LEU A 51 0.33 -21.09 -3.34
C LEU A 51 0.92 -20.05 -2.37
N GLY A 52 0.50 -20.06 -1.11
CA GLY A 52 0.88 -19.10 -0.07
C GLY A 52 2.40 -18.96 0.16
N SER A 53 3.10 -18.26 -0.74
CA SER A 53 4.55 -17.97 -0.70
C SER A 53 4.93 -16.86 0.29
N GLY A 54 4.08 -16.57 1.27
CA GLY A 54 4.26 -15.44 2.18
C GLY A 54 4.30 -14.09 1.44
N SER A 55 3.51 -13.95 0.38
CA SER A 55 3.30 -12.68 -0.33
C SER A 55 2.34 -11.78 0.45
N VAL A 56 2.47 -10.47 0.26
CA VAL A 56 1.65 -9.45 0.93
C VAL A 56 0.76 -8.77 -0.10
N ASP A 57 -0.55 -8.97 0.04
CA ASP A 57 -1.55 -8.22 -0.70
C ASP A 57 -1.57 -6.77 -0.24
N THR A 58 -1.94 -5.89 -1.17
CA THR A 58 -2.04 -4.47 -0.87
C THR A 58 -3.35 -3.95 -1.40
N HIS A 59 -4.20 -3.51 -0.49
CA HIS A 59 -5.46 -2.86 -0.79
C HIS A 59 -5.32 -1.36 -0.61
N ILE A 60 -5.72 -0.60 -1.62
CA ILE A 60 -5.56 0.86 -1.66
C ILE A 60 -6.95 1.48 -1.72
N ASP A 61 -7.42 1.99 -0.60
CA ASP A 61 -8.65 2.77 -0.52
C ASP A 61 -8.28 4.25 -0.66
N ALA A 62 -8.41 4.77 -1.87
CA ALA A 62 -8.04 6.14 -2.17
C ALA A 62 -9.22 7.07 -1.96
N CYS A 63 -8.92 8.26 -1.47
CA CYS A 63 -9.85 9.35 -1.26
C CYS A 63 -10.63 9.78 -2.52
N CYS A 64 -10.04 9.59 -3.71
CA CYS A 64 -10.59 9.89 -5.01
C CYS A 64 -9.88 9.06 -6.10
N PRO A 65 -10.55 8.77 -7.23
CA PRO A 65 -10.00 7.96 -8.31
C PRO A 65 -8.78 8.61 -8.99
N GLU A 66 -8.71 9.94 -9.06
CA GLU A 66 -7.54 10.65 -9.61
C GLU A 66 -6.29 10.40 -8.75
N PHE A 67 -6.41 10.48 -7.42
CA PHE A 67 -5.31 10.18 -6.53
C PHE A 67 -4.91 8.71 -6.58
N ARG A 68 -5.89 7.80 -6.77
CA ARG A 68 -5.59 6.39 -7.00
C ARG A 68 -4.77 6.18 -8.26
N LYS A 69 -5.12 6.83 -9.38
CA LYS A 69 -4.34 6.76 -10.62
C LYS A 69 -2.93 7.28 -10.43
N LEU A 70 -2.75 8.40 -9.73
CA LEU A 70 -1.42 8.94 -9.40
C LEU A 70 -0.60 7.96 -8.56
N ILE A 71 -1.20 7.32 -7.56
CA ILE A 71 -0.54 6.28 -6.75
C ILE A 71 -0.15 5.09 -7.63
N ASP A 72 -1.06 4.61 -8.47
CA ASP A 72 -0.85 3.45 -9.33
C ASP A 72 0.25 3.72 -10.37
N GLU A 73 0.27 4.91 -10.97
CA GLU A 73 1.33 5.35 -11.88
C GLU A 73 2.67 5.44 -11.15
N LYS A 74 2.69 6.00 -9.93
CA LYS A 74 3.91 6.11 -9.12
C LYS A 74 4.46 4.74 -8.71
N LEU A 75 3.59 3.79 -8.38
CA LEU A 75 3.96 2.45 -7.95
C LEU A 75 4.30 1.53 -9.13
N GLY A 76 3.54 1.60 -10.22
CA GLY A 76 3.75 0.83 -11.45
C GLY A 76 4.94 1.32 -12.27
N SER A 77 5.33 2.59 -12.11
CA SER A 77 6.56 3.12 -12.73
C SER A 77 7.83 2.73 -11.98
N VAL A 78 7.76 2.10 -10.80
CA VAL A 78 8.95 1.54 -10.15
C VAL A 78 9.13 0.09 -10.63
N PRO A 79 10.22 -0.24 -11.34
CA PRO A 79 10.47 -1.60 -11.77
C PRO A 79 10.56 -2.52 -10.54
N THR A 80 9.65 -3.49 -10.46
CA THR A 80 9.81 -4.67 -9.62
C THR A 80 11.01 -5.45 -10.14
N TYR A 81 12.16 -5.25 -9.49
CA TYR A 81 13.36 -6.08 -9.65
C TYR A 81 13.20 -7.41 -8.92
#